data_AF-A0A3R9EJI4-F1
#
_entry.id   AF-A0A3R9EJI4-F1
#
_cell.length_a   1.000
_cell.length_b   1.000
_cell.length_c   1.000
_cell.angle_alpha   90.00
_cell.angle_beta   90.00
_cell.angle_gamma   90.00
#
_symmetry.space_group_name_H-M   'P 1'
#
loop_
_entity.id
_entity.type
_entity.pdbx_description
1 polymer ?
#
loop_
_entity_poly.entity_id
_entity_poly.type
_entity_poly.pdbx_seq_one_letter_code
_entity_poly.pdbx_strand_id
1 'polypeptide(L)'
;MFLQRLKVILLSGVSMSFISIIVEPRGFLSEANFNLLPIYTLAYSFAFTIFAVPVQLLLSNTIFSKPFNIPALFIYILGALIIFFVINISDFEFNINFFTQILLYIYIISAGFFFWLWDSLIILNRK
;
A
#
# COMPACT_ATOMS: atom_id res chain seq x y z
N MET A 1 12.51 13.76 9.36
CA MET A 1 11.89 13.26 8.12
C MET A 1 12.07 11.75 7.90
N PHE A 2 13.31 11.20 7.87
CA PHE A 2 13.52 9.76 7.61
C PHE A 2 12.74 8.84 8.56
N LEU A 3 12.83 9.08 9.87
CA LEU A 3 12.11 8.30 10.88
C LEU A 3 10.58 8.35 10.70
N GLN A 4 10.04 9.49 10.26
CA GLN A 4 8.59 9.64 10.00
C GLN A 4 8.19 8.81 8.78
N ARG A 5 8.97 8.85 7.70
CA ARG A 5 8.73 8.04 6.50
C ARG A 5 8.81 6.55 6.82
N LEU A 6 9.78 6.13 7.63
CA LEU A 6 9.86 4.75 8.10
C LEU A 6 8.62 4.33 8.88
N LYS A 7 8.09 5.19 9.77
CA LYS A 7 6.83 4.92 10.48
C LYS A 7 5.65 4.77 9.54
N VAL A 8 5.54 5.64 8.52
CA VAL A 8 4.48 5.54 7.49
C VAL A 8 4.56 4.18 6.79
N ILE A 9 5.75 3.80 6.30
CA ILE A 9 5.96 2.52 5.59
C ILE A 9 5.61 1.31 6.46
N LEU A 10 6.03 1.31 7.72
CA LEU A 10 5.75 0.21 8.65
C LEU A 10 4.26 0.12 8.98
N LEU A 11 3.60 1.25 9.27
CA LEU A 11 2.18 1.27 9.57
C LEU A 11 1.33 0.87 8.36
N SER A 12 1.68 1.33 7.16
CA SER A 12 1.06 0.87 5.91
C SER A 12 1.25 -0.63 5.69
N GLY A 13 2.46 -1.15 5.95
CA GLY A 13 2.76 -2.58 5.84
C GLY A 13 1.94 -3.43 6.82
N VAL A 14 1.82 -2.98 8.07
CA VAL A 14 0.96 -3.61 9.08
C VAL A 14 -0.50 -3.58 8.65
N SER A 15 -1.02 -2.43 8.19
CA SER A 15 -2.39 -2.32 7.70
C SER A 15 -2.66 -3.27 6.54
N MET A 16 -1.76 -3.36 5.56
CA MET A 16 -1.90 -4.27 4.43
C MET A 16 -1.83 -5.74 4.84
N SER A 17 -1.05 -6.08 5.86
CA SER A 17 -0.99 -7.44 6.40
C SER A 17 -2.32 -7.85 7.03
N PHE A 18 -3.01 -6.93 7.69
CA PHE A 18 -4.37 -7.19 8.16
C PHE A 18 -5.35 -7.37 7.00
N ILE A 19 -5.24 -6.55 5.95
CA ILE A 19 -6.08 -6.73 4.75
C ILE A 19 -5.83 -8.11 4.11
N SER A 20 -4.58 -8.54 3.96
CA SER A 20 -4.28 -9.84 3.34
C SER A 20 -4.87 -11.00 4.14
N ILE A 21 -4.73 -10.97 5.47
CA ILE A 21 -5.28 -12.00 6.36
C ILE A 21 -6.82 -12.02 6.32
N ILE A 22 -7.48 -10.86 6.20
CA ILE A 22 -8.95 -10.77 6.15
C ILE A 22 -9.50 -11.24 4.79
N VAL A 23 -8.79 -10.92 3.71
CA VAL A 23 -9.25 -11.11 2.33
C VAL A 23 -8.91 -12.50 1.78
N GLU A 24 -7.93 -13.21 2.35
CA GLU A 24 -7.56 -14.56 1.90
C GLU A 24 -8.68 -15.60 2.13
N PRO A 25 -9.12 -16.32 1.08
CA PRO A 25 -10.33 -17.16 1.11
C PRO A 25 -10.16 -18.52 1.84
N ARG A 26 -9.00 -18.85 2.40
CA ARG A 26 -8.75 -20.18 3.02
C ARG A 26 -8.42 -20.05 4.51
N GLY A 27 -9.41 -20.38 5.34
CA GLY A 27 -9.23 -20.55 6.79
C GLY A 27 -9.17 -19.24 7.55
N PHE A 28 -10.34 -18.63 7.75
CA PHE A 28 -10.59 -17.50 8.65
C PHE A 28 -9.76 -17.64 9.95
N LEU A 29 -8.89 -16.66 10.23
CA LEU A 29 -8.30 -16.44 11.57
C LEU A 29 -7.64 -17.67 12.23
N SER A 30 -7.01 -18.56 11.47
CA SER A 30 -6.12 -19.56 12.05
C SER A 30 -4.92 -18.87 12.72
N GLU A 31 -4.52 -19.33 13.91
CA GLU A 31 -3.30 -18.85 14.59
C GLU A 31 -2.07 -18.89 13.64
N ALA A 32 -2.03 -19.84 12.71
CA ALA A 32 -0.99 -19.94 11.71
C ALA A 32 -0.92 -18.73 10.76
N ASN A 33 -2.06 -18.13 10.39
CA ASN A 33 -2.08 -16.95 9.52
C ASN A 33 -1.64 -15.68 10.27
N PHE A 34 -1.93 -15.60 11.58
CA PHE A 34 -1.41 -14.52 12.42
C PHE A 34 0.09 -14.63 12.65
N ASN A 35 0.64 -15.84 12.69
CA ASN A 35 2.09 -16.04 12.76
C ASN A 35 2.83 -15.54 11.49
N LEU A 36 2.13 -15.41 10.36
CA LEU A 36 2.66 -14.83 9.12
C LEU A 36 2.60 -13.29 9.10
N LEU A 37 1.93 -12.66 10.07
CA LEU A 37 1.76 -11.20 10.10
C LEU A 37 3.09 -10.43 10.06
N PRO A 38 4.15 -10.82 10.77
CA PRO A 38 5.46 -10.16 10.64
C PRO A 38 6.05 -10.30 9.24
N ILE A 39 5.88 -11.45 8.60
CA ILE A 39 6.39 -11.74 7.25
C ILE A 39 5.65 -10.88 6.22
N TYR A 40 4.31 -10.85 6.28
CA TYR A 40 3.50 -9.98 5.43
C TYR A 40 3.83 -8.50 5.67
N THR A 41 4.03 -8.11 6.93
CA THR A 41 4.36 -6.71 7.26
C THR A 41 5.66 -6.31 6.59
N LEU A 42 6.70 -7.14 6.68
CA LEU A 42 7.96 -6.90 6.02
C LEU A 42 7.81 -6.85 4.49
N ALA A 43 7.11 -7.82 3.90
CA ALA A 43 6.89 -7.88 2.45
C ALA A 43 6.19 -6.61 1.93
N TYR A 44 5.09 -6.20 2.56
CA TYR A 44 4.38 -4.99 2.18
C TYR A 44 5.20 -3.73 2.45
N SER A 45 5.94 -3.64 3.56
CA SER A 45 6.83 -2.51 3.84
C SER A 45 7.94 -2.38 2.80
N PHE A 46 8.51 -3.49 2.31
CA PHE A 46 9.46 -3.45 1.18
C PHE A 46 8.80 -2.92 -0.08
N ALA A 47 7.60 -3.41 -0.43
CA ALA A 47 6.86 -2.90 -1.58
C ALA A 47 6.58 -1.38 -1.47
N PHE A 48 6.11 -0.90 -0.31
CA PHE A 48 5.91 0.54 -0.08
C PHE A 48 7.20 1.35 -0.20
N THR A 49 8.33 0.80 0.24
CA THR A 49 9.63 1.48 0.14
C THR A 49 10.04 1.68 -1.32
N ILE A 50 9.86 0.68 -2.17
CA ILE A 50 10.26 0.74 -3.58
C ILE A 50 9.39 1.74 -4.33
N PHE A 51 8.11 1.85 -3.99
CA PHE A 51 7.17 2.53 -4.86
C PHE A 51 6.45 3.74 -4.27
N ALA A 52 5.98 3.65 -3.03
CA ALA A 52 5.24 4.74 -2.42
C ALA A 52 6.16 5.86 -1.92
N VAL A 53 7.39 5.53 -1.50
CA VAL A 53 8.39 6.54 -1.07
C VAL A 53 8.82 7.47 -2.21
N PRO A 54 9.15 6.99 -3.43
CA PRO A 54 9.41 7.89 -4.56
C PRO A 54 8.23 8.81 -4.87
N VAL A 55 7.00 8.29 -4.89
CA VAL A 55 5.78 9.08 -5.12
C VAL A 55 5.62 10.15 -4.04
N GLN A 56 5.81 9.77 -2.77
CA GLN A 56 5.77 10.68 -1.63
C GLN A 56 6.83 11.79 -1.72
N LEU A 57 8.06 11.45 -2.12
CA LEU A 57 9.12 12.44 -2.35
C LEU A 57 8.74 13.41 -3.47
N LEU A 58 8.18 12.90 -4.57
CA LEU A 58 7.71 13.72 -5.70
C LEU A 58 6.59 14.66 -5.27
N LEU A 59 5.60 14.17 -4.53
CA LEU A 59 4.46 14.97 -4.04
C LEU A 59 4.87 16.00 -2.99
N SER A 60 5.90 15.72 -2.17
CA SER A 60 6.31 16.60 -1.08
C SER A 60 6.74 18.00 -1.53
N ASN A 61 7.20 18.15 -2.78
CA ASN A 61 7.63 19.42 -3.37
C ASN A 61 6.52 20.13 -4.16
N THR A 62 5.30 19.60 -4.19
CA THR A 62 4.20 20.12 -5.00
C THR A 62 3.09 20.75 -4.14
N ILE A 63 2.09 21.34 -4.79
CA ILE A 63 0.84 21.79 -4.14
C ILE A 63 0.10 20.64 -3.43
N PHE A 64 0.47 19.38 -3.72
CA PHE A 64 -0.15 18.21 -3.14
C PHE A 64 0.34 17.85 -1.74
N SER A 65 1.32 18.58 -1.21
CA SER A 65 1.98 18.30 0.07
C SER A 65 1.15 18.65 1.32
N LYS A 66 -0.09 19.12 1.15
CA LYS A 66 -1.05 19.38 2.23
C LYS A 66 -1.55 18.07 2.84
N PRO A 67 -1.79 18.03 4.17
CA PRO A 67 -2.37 16.85 4.81
C PRO A 67 -3.78 16.59 4.26
N PHE A 68 -4.15 15.32 4.13
CA PHE A 68 -5.47 14.86 3.66
C PHE A 68 -5.87 15.38 2.28
N ASN A 69 -4.91 15.59 1.39
CA ASN A 69 -5.20 16.02 0.04
C ASN A 69 -5.79 14.86 -0.79
N ILE A 70 -7.07 14.96 -1.17
CA ILE A 70 -7.79 13.92 -1.92
C ILE A 70 -7.15 13.65 -3.30
N PRO A 71 -6.77 14.66 -4.11
CA PRO A 71 -5.95 14.43 -5.29
C PRO A 71 -4.68 13.59 -5.06
N ALA A 72 -4.01 13.74 -3.91
CA ALA A 72 -2.84 12.92 -3.59
C ALA A 72 -3.20 11.44 -3.37
N LEU A 73 -4.37 11.15 -2.79
CA LEU A 73 -4.89 9.78 -2.66
C LEU A 73 -5.03 9.12 -4.04
N PHE A 74 -5.60 9.81 -5.02
CA PHE A 74 -5.71 9.30 -6.38
C PHE A 74 -4.34 8.98 -6.99
N ILE A 75 -3.33 9.82 -6.74
CA ILE A 75 -1.96 9.58 -7.22
C ILE A 75 -1.37 8.33 -6.56
N TYR A 76 -1.56 8.13 -5.26
CA TYR A 76 -1.10 6.91 -4.58
C TYR A 76 -1.82 5.65 -5.08
N ILE A 77 -3.14 5.71 -5.33
CA ILE A 77 -3.91 4.59 -5.91
C ILE A 77 -3.43 4.29 -7.34
N LEU A 78 -3.21 5.31 -8.17
CA LEU A 78 -2.68 5.13 -9.52
C LEU A 78 -1.26 4.54 -9.48
N GLY A 79 -0.42 5.00 -8.55
CA GLY A 79 0.90 4.40 -8.31
C GLY A 79 0.78 2.91 -7.98
N ALA A 80 -0.06 2.56 -7.00
CA ALA A 80 -0.36 1.17 -6.64
C ALA A 80 -0.82 0.33 -7.85
N LEU A 81 -1.68 0.89 -8.70
CA LEU A 81 -2.17 0.23 -9.90
C LEU A 81 -1.08 -0.02 -10.94
N ILE A 82 -0.23 0.99 -11.20
CA ILE A 82 0.89 0.85 -12.16
C ILE A 82 1.84 -0.25 -11.71
N ILE A 83 2.19 -0.27 -10.42
CA ILE A 83 3.10 -1.28 -9.86
C ILE A 83 2.52 -2.67 -10.02
N PHE A 84 1.24 -2.82 -9.65
CA PHE A 84 0.55 -4.09 -9.75
C PHE A 84 0.57 -4.58 -11.21
N PHE A 85 0.30 -3.68 -12.16
CA PHE A 85 0.34 -3.98 -13.59
C PHE A 85 1.75 -4.37 -14.06
N VAL A 86 2.80 -3.67 -13.62
CA VAL A 86 4.20 -3.99 -13.94
C VAL A 86 4.56 -5.41 -13.48
N ILE A 87 4.20 -5.78 -12.25
CA ILE A 87 4.46 -7.13 -11.70
C ILE A 87 3.70 -8.20 -12.49
N ASN A 88 2.44 -7.95 -12.84
CA ASN A 88 1.62 -8.97 -13.51
C ASN A 88 1.94 -9.09 -15.01
N ILE A 89 2.45 -8.02 -15.65
CA ILE A 89 2.99 -8.12 -17.02
C ILE A 89 4.25 -8.96 -17.06
N SER A 90 5.15 -8.81 -16.08
CA SER A 90 6.41 -9.56 -16.06
C SER A 90 6.20 -11.07 -15.93
N ASP A 91 5.09 -11.50 -15.35
CA ASP A 91 4.79 -12.92 -15.12
C ASP A 91 4.13 -13.61 -16.34
N PHE A 92 3.86 -12.91 -17.46
CA PHE A 92 3.27 -13.44 -18.71
C PHE A 92 1.92 -14.20 -18.58
N GLU A 93 1.38 -14.39 -17.37
CA GLU A 93 0.11 -15.06 -17.07
C GLU A 93 -1.06 -14.08 -16.88
N PHE A 94 -1.39 -13.29 -17.91
CA PHE A 94 -2.55 -12.40 -17.86
C PHE A 94 -3.87 -13.18 -18.07
N ASN A 95 -4.11 -14.24 -17.28
CA ASN A 95 -5.36 -14.98 -17.27
C ASN A 95 -6.19 -14.58 -16.04
N ILE A 96 -6.75 -13.38 -16.09
CA ILE A 96 -7.37 -12.76 -14.93
C ILE A 96 -8.85 -13.15 -14.82
N ASN A 97 -9.13 -14.19 -14.02
CA ASN A 97 -10.50 -14.55 -13.64
C ASN A 97 -11.18 -13.41 -12.85
N PHE A 98 -12.50 -13.24 -13.04
CA PHE A 98 -13.31 -12.15 -12.46
C PHE A 98 -13.20 -12.04 -10.92
N PHE A 99 -13.16 -13.17 -10.19
CA PHE A 99 -12.99 -13.15 -8.73
C PHE A 99 -11.59 -12.70 -8.30
N THR A 100 -10.56 -13.05 -9.07
CA THR A 100 -9.17 -12.57 -8.86
C THR A 100 -9.09 -11.06 -9.06
N GLN A 101 -9.87 -10.50 -10.00
CA GLN A 101 -9.94 -9.06 -10.24
C GLN A 101 -10.47 -8.28 -9.03
N ILE A 102 -11.53 -8.77 -8.37
CA ILE A 102 -12.12 -8.07 -7.22
C ILE A 102 -11.12 -7.99 -6.05
N LEU A 103 -10.47 -9.11 -5.71
CA LEU A 103 -9.48 -9.15 -4.62
C LEU A 103 -8.29 -8.23 -4.93
N LEU A 104 -7.84 -8.24 -6.17
CA LEU A 104 -6.79 -7.38 -6.68
C LEU A 104 -7.14 -5.90 -6.52
N TYR A 105 -8.34 -5.47 -6.92
CA TYR A 105 -8.77 -4.08 -6.73
C TYR A 105 -8.83 -3.69 -5.26
N ILE A 106 -9.28 -4.59 -4.37
CA ILE A 106 -9.26 -4.36 -2.92
C ILE A 106 -7.82 -4.10 -2.44
N TYR A 107 -6.85 -4.90 -2.88
CA TYR A 107 -5.44 -4.70 -2.52
C TYR A 107 -4.89 -3.36 -3.04
N ILE A 108 -5.14 -3.01 -4.30
CA ILE A 108 -4.65 -1.75 -4.90
C ILE A 108 -5.22 -0.54 -4.16
N ILE A 109 -6.54 -0.50 -3.97
CA ILE A 109 -7.23 0.62 -3.33
C ILE A 109 -6.77 0.73 -1.87
N SER A 110 -6.66 -0.40 -1.16
CA SER A 110 -6.19 -0.43 0.23
C SER A 110 -4.75 0.08 0.35
N ALA A 111 -3.85 -0.35 -0.55
CA ALA A 111 -2.46 0.06 -0.53
C ALA A 111 -2.31 1.58 -0.72
N GLY A 112 -3.01 2.14 -1.72
CA GLY A 112 -3.02 3.58 -1.95
C GLY A 112 -3.63 4.35 -0.77
N PHE A 113 -4.75 3.87 -0.23
CA PHE A 113 -5.44 4.48 0.89
C PHE A 113 -4.61 4.49 2.18
N PHE A 114 -4.08 3.36 2.62
CA PHE A 114 -3.33 3.28 3.87
C PHE A 114 -2.03 4.07 3.82
N PHE A 115 -1.32 4.06 2.69
CA PHE A 115 -0.13 4.89 2.55
C PHE A 115 -0.47 6.38 2.61
N TRP A 116 -1.48 6.83 1.85
CA TRP A 116 -1.95 8.22 1.90
C TRP A 116 -2.41 8.65 3.30
N LEU A 117 -3.14 7.78 4.01
CA LEU A 117 -3.66 8.05 5.35
C LEU A 117 -2.53 8.24 6.35
N TRP A 118 -1.55 7.32 6.38
CA TRP A 118 -0.43 7.40 7.30
C TRP A 118 0.52 8.55 6.94
N ASP A 119 0.75 8.80 5.65
CA ASP A 119 1.50 9.95 5.15
C ASP A 119 0.86 11.27 5.63
N SER A 120 -0.46 11.41 5.46
CA SER A 120 -1.22 12.59 5.88
C SER A 120 -1.22 12.81 7.39
N LEU A 121 -1.22 11.74 8.19
CA LEU A 121 -1.26 11.81 9.66
C LEU A 121 0.12 12.10 10.28
N ILE A 122 1.18 11.48 9.76
CA ILE A 122 2.51 11.46 10.39
C ILE A 122 3.40 12.55 9.83
N ILE A 123 3.29 12.81 8.53
CA ILE A 123 4.04 13.86 7.85
C ILE A 123 3.11 15.07 7.77
N LEU A 124 2.90 15.66 8.94
CA LEU A 124 2.40 17.01 9.04
C LEU A 124 3.48 17.93 8.47
N ASN A 125 3.32 18.33 7.21
CA ASN A 125 4.00 19.51 6.68
C ASN A 125 3.47 20.74 7.42
N ARG A 126 3.93 20.91 8.67
CA ARG A 126 3.84 22.18 9.38
C ARG A 126 4.75 23.14 8.62
N LYS A 127 4.14 23.96 7.77
CA LYS A 127 4.73 25.26 7.44
C LYS A 127 4.74 26.13 8.68
#